data_AF-A0A7V4XES0-F1
#
_entry.id   AF-A0A7V4XES0-F1
#
_cell.length_a   1.000
_cell.length_b   1.000
_cell.length_c   1.000
_cell.angle_alpha   90.00
_cell.angle_beta   90.00
_cell.angle_gamma   90.00
#
_symmetry.space_group_name_H-M   'P 1'
#
loop_
_entity.id
_entity.type
_entity.pdbx_description
1 polymer ?
#
loop_
_entity_poly.entity_id
_entity_poly.type
_entity_poly.pdbx_seq_one_letter_code
_entity_poly.pdbx_strand_id
1 'polypeptide(L)'
;MNLLFKLQSIDRRILYVLIAVVLAVPLLKRPSKHPDNVFPEVRNAYNVIDSVPKGKIVLLSCSWGAGTKAENEPQLDALMRHMFQKHIKFVVFSWDAAGSEITYQSAKRIQDDMHAKYGVDWAHLGYKTGATNAIISGMGENFQK
;
A
#
# COMPACT_ATOMS: atom_id res chain seq x y z
N MET A 1 15.21 40.67 -8.92
CA MET A 1 14.50 41.07 -7.68
C MET A 1 13.02 41.42 -7.91
N ASN A 2 12.63 42.14 -8.97
CA ASN A 2 11.23 42.55 -9.20
C ASN A 2 10.23 41.42 -9.51
N LEU A 3 10.67 40.27 -10.04
CA LEU A 3 9.75 39.16 -10.37
C LEU A 3 9.17 38.49 -9.12
N LEU A 4 10.00 38.29 -8.09
CA LEU A 4 9.60 37.68 -6.83
C LEU A 4 8.58 38.54 -6.07
N PHE A 5 8.78 39.86 -6.05
CA PHE A 5 7.81 40.79 -5.47
C PHE A 5 6.47 40.80 -6.22
N LYS A 6 6.50 40.72 -7.56
CA LYS A 6 5.28 40.62 -8.37
C LYS A 6 4.53 39.30 -8.14
N LEU A 7 5.24 38.19 -7.96
CA LEU A 7 4.64 36.90 -7.61
C LEU A 7 4.02 36.91 -6.21
N GLN A 8 4.62 37.63 -5.26
CA GLN A 8 4.09 37.77 -3.90
C GLN A 8 2.86 38.70 -3.83
N SER A 9 2.71 39.63 -4.78
CA SER A 9 1.52 40.50 -4.87
C SER A 9 0.31 39.87 -5.56
N ILE A 10 0.42 38.61 -6.02
CA ILE A 10 -0.71 37.92 -6.67
C ILE A 10 -1.79 37.65 -5.61
N ASP A 11 -3.04 38.02 -5.94
CA ASP A 11 -4.18 37.74 -5.08
C ASP A 11 -4.33 36.22 -4.90
N ARG A 12 -4.37 35.77 -3.64
CA ARG A 12 -4.61 34.37 -3.25
C ARG A 12 -5.84 33.76 -3.91
N ARG A 13 -6.87 34.54 -4.24
CA ARG A 13 -8.08 34.10 -4.95
C ARG A 13 -7.75 33.55 -6.34
N ILE A 14 -6.87 34.25 -7.07
CA ILE A 14 -6.42 33.83 -8.40
C ILE A 14 -5.63 32.52 -8.29
N LEU A 15 -4.78 32.38 -7.27
CA LEU A 15 -4.05 31.15 -7.00
C LEU A 15 -4.99 29.98 -6.73
N TYR A 16 -6.03 30.15 -5.89
CA TYR A 16 -6.99 29.09 -5.61
C TYR A 16 -7.80 28.69 -6.85
N VAL A 17 -8.22 29.64 -7.68
CA VAL A 17 -8.90 29.34 -8.95
C VAL A 17 -7.97 28.59 -9.90
N LEU A 18 -6.71 29.01 -10.01
CA LEU A 18 -5.73 28.36 -10.87
C LEU A 18 -5.44 26.92 -10.41
N ILE A 19 -5.25 26.71 -9.10
CA ILE A 19 -5.10 25.36 -8.52
C ILE A 19 -6.35 24.52 -8.80
N ALA A 20 -7.54 25.06 -8.59
CA ALA A 20 -8.79 24.36 -8.85
C ALA A 20 -8.90 23.95 -10.33
N VAL A 21 -8.55 24.83 -11.27
CA VAL A 21 -8.55 24.53 -12.71
C VAL A 21 -7.49 23.46 -13.04
N VAL A 22 -6.27 23.59 -12.52
CA VAL A 22 -5.18 22.63 -12.75
C VAL A 22 -5.54 21.23 -12.24
N LEU A 23 -6.26 21.12 -11.13
CA LEU A 23 -6.74 19.84 -10.59
C LEU A 23 -7.99 19.32 -11.32
N ALA A 24 -8.92 20.20 -11.68
CA ALA A 24 -10.17 19.81 -12.34
C ALA A 24 -9.95 19.33 -13.78
N VAL A 25 -9.04 19.96 -14.53
CA VAL A 25 -8.77 19.61 -15.93
C VAL A 25 -8.39 18.12 -16.13
N PRO A 26 -7.40 17.53 -15.43
CA PRO A 26 -7.06 16.12 -15.59
C PRO A 26 -8.18 15.18 -15.10
N LEU A 27 -8.92 15.56 -14.05
CA LEU A 27 -10.06 14.77 -13.55
C LEU A 27 -11.23 14.73 -14.54
N LEU A 28 -11.52 15.84 -15.21
CA LEU A 28 -12.58 15.93 -16.23
C LEU A 28 -12.14 15.32 -17.56
N LYS A 29 -10.90 15.55 -17.98
CA LYS A 29 -10.38 15.00 -19.23
C LYS A 29 -10.16 13.49 -19.17
N ARG A 30 -10.09 12.88 -17.98
CA ARG A 30 -9.85 11.44 -17.73
C ARG A 30 -8.94 10.84 -18.79
N PRO A 31 -7.62 11.14 -18.77
CA PRO A 31 -6.72 10.65 -19.81
C PRO A 31 -6.92 9.14 -20.01
N SER A 32 -7.42 8.79 -21.20
CA SER A 32 -7.91 7.44 -21.51
C SER A 32 -6.79 6.41 -21.64
N LYS A 33 -5.55 6.89 -21.74
CA LYS A 33 -4.35 6.07 -21.82
C LYS A 33 -3.58 6.21 -20.53
N HIS A 34 -3.67 5.21 -19.67
CA HIS A 34 -2.58 4.96 -18.72
C HIS A 34 -1.35 4.55 -19.54
N PRO A 35 -0.14 5.00 -19.17
CA PRO A 35 1.06 4.45 -19.78
C PRO A 35 1.07 2.93 -19.56
N ASP A 36 1.06 2.14 -20.64
CA ASP A 36 1.16 0.67 -20.59
C ASP A 36 2.55 0.18 -20.12
N ASN A 37 3.43 1.11 -19.76
CA ASN A 37 4.76 0.82 -19.29
C ASN A 37 4.70 0.33 -17.84
N VAL A 38 4.77 -0.98 -17.67
CA VAL A 38 5.00 -1.60 -16.37
C VAL A 38 6.39 -1.21 -15.89
N PHE A 39 6.43 -0.46 -14.80
CA PHE A 39 7.68 -0.07 -14.15
C PHE A 39 8.49 -1.31 -13.69
N PRO A 40 9.84 -1.28 -13.75
CA PRO A 40 10.68 -2.38 -13.29
C PRO A 40 10.35 -2.86 -11.87
N GLU A 41 10.01 -1.94 -10.97
CA GLU A 41 9.66 -2.19 -9.58
C GLU A 41 8.38 -3.04 -9.47
N VAL A 42 7.36 -2.71 -10.27
CA VAL A 42 6.10 -3.46 -10.34
C VAL A 42 6.35 -4.86 -10.89
N ARG A 43 7.15 -4.98 -11.95
CA ARG A 43 7.51 -6.28 -12.54
C ARG A 43 8.28 -7.15 -11.55
N ASN A 44 9.20 -6.56 -10.78
CA ASN A 44 9.94 -7.27 -9.75
C ASN A 44 9.04 -7.75 -8.63
N ALA A 45 8.12 -6.91 -8.14
CA ALA A 45 7.14 -7.31 -7.11
C ALA A 45 6.28 -8.50 -7.58
N TYR A 46 5.80 -8.46 -8.82
CA TYR A 46 5.05 -9.57 -9.44
C TYR A 46 5.90 -10.84 -9.50
N ASN A 47 7.13 -10.75 -10.02
CA ASN A 47 8.03 -11.89 -10.17
C ASN A 47 8.40 -12.53 -8.82
N VAL A 48 8.53 -11.73 -7.75
CA VAL A 48 8.80 -12.24 -6.40
C VAL A 48 7.69 -13.16 -5.93
N ILE A 49 6.42 -12.74 -6.05
CA ILE A 49 5.27 -13.59 -5.72
C ILE A 49 5.23 -14.83 -6.62
N ASP A 50 5.55 -14.67 -7.90
CA ASP A 50 5.59 -15.78 -8.86
C ASP A 50 6.67 -16.82 -8.56
N SER A 51 7.78 -16.40 -7.95
CA SER A 51 8.92 -17.24 -7.57
C SER A 51 8.75 -17.99 -6.26
N VAL A 52 7.66 -17.75 -5.51
CA VAL A 52 7.41 -18.41 -4.21
C VAL A 52 7.33 -19.92 -4.41
N PRO A 53 8.20 -20.72 -3.73
CA PRO A 53 8.16 -22.17 -3.84
C PRO A 53 6.83 -22.75 -3.34
N LYS A 54 6.36 -23.82 -3.98
CA LYS A 54 5.14 -24.52 -3.55
C LYS A 54 5.23 -24.97 -2.09
N GLY A 55 4.14 -24.78 -1.34
CA GLY A 55 4.06 -25.16 0.07
C GLY A 55 4.71 -24.17 1.04
N LYS A 56 5.32 -23.08 0.57
CA LYS A 56 5.76 -21.98 1.43
C LYS A 56 4.59 -21.04 1.74
N ILE A 57 4.70 -20.35 2.88
CA ILE A 57 3.74 -19.36 3.36
C ILE A 57 4.39 -17.99 3.25
N VAL A 58 3.66 -17.03 2.68
CA VAL A 58 4.09 -15.62 2.60
C VAL A 58 3.66 -14.88 3.86
N LEU A 59 4.55 -14.08 4.44
CA LEU A 59 4.21 -13.17 5.53
C LEU A 59 4.05 -11.75 4.97
N LEU A 60 2.84 -11.20 5.08
CA LEU A 60 2.50 -9.84 4.66
C LEU A 60 2.51 -8.90 5.87
N SER A 61 3.47 -7.98 5.86
CA SER A 61 3.60 -6.92 6.86
C SER A 61 2.94 -5.63 6.36
N CYS A 62 1.89 -5.16 7.03
CA CYS A 62 1.19 -3.92 6.69
C CYS A 62 1.62 -2.77 7.63
N SER A 63 2.44 -1.85 7.12
CA SER A 63 2.94 -0.68 7.86
C SER A 63 2.20 0.61 7.44
N TRP A 64 0.88 0.59 7.45
CA TRP A 64 0.05 1.71 7.00
C TRP A 64 -1.30 1.73 7.71
N GLY A 65 -1.97 2.89 7.70
CA GLY A 65 -3.25 3.10 8.38
C GLY A 65 -4.23 3.93 7.55
N ALA A 66 -5.29 4.41 8.17
CA ALA A 66 -6.40 5.09 7.47
C ALA A 66 -5.95 6.29 6.61
N GLY A 67 -4.91 7.03 7.01
CA GLY A 67 -4.41 8.22 6.31
C GLY A 67 -3.85 7.94 4.91
N THR A 68 -3.35 6.74 4.64
CA THR A 68 -2.79 6.34 3.33
C THR A 68 -3.62 5.23 2.67
N LYS A 69 -4.85 5.01 3.15
CA LYS A 69 -5.72 3.92 2.68
C LYS A 69 -5.94 3.96 1.16
N ALA A 70 -6.17 5.15 0.60
CA ALA A 70 -6.46 5.32 -0.82
C ALA A 70 -5.32 4.86 -1.75
N GLU A 71 -4.08 4.87 -1.25
CA GLU A 71 -2.90 4.42 -1.99
C GLU A 71 -2.57 2.95 -1.69
N ASN A 72 -2.65 2.55 -0.42
CA ASN A 72 -2.07 1.29 0.04
C ASN A 72 -3.05 0.11 -0.02
N GLU A 73 -4.35 0.33 0.16
CA GLU A 73 -5.35 -0.73 0.10
C GLU A 73 -5.41 -1.39 -1.30
N PRO A 74 -5.43 -0.63 -2.42
CA PRO A 74 -5.41 -1.24 -3.76
C PRO A 74 -4.15 -2.08 -4.03
N GLN A 75 -3.00 -1.67 -3.48
CA GLN A 75 -1.75 -2.43 -3.62
C GLN A 75 -1.80 -3.74 -2.84
N LEU A 76 -2.29 -3.70 -1.60
CA LEU A 76 -2.50 -4.89 -0.78
C LEU A 76 -3.49 -5.85 -1.47
N ASP A 77 -4.58 -5.32 -2.01
CA ASP A 77 -5.60 -6.11 -2.71
C ASP A 77 -5.00 -6.84 -3.92
N ALA A 78 -4.17 -6.15 -4.71
CA ALA A 78 -3.50 -6.74 -5.87
C ALA A 78 -2.58 -7.91 -5.46
N LEU A 79 -1.79 -7.75 -4.39
CA LEU A 79 -0.93 -8.80 -3.86
C LEU A 79 -1.74 -10.02 -3.39
N MET A 80 -2.79 -9.79 -2.59
CA MET A 80 -3.62 -10.88 -2.06
C MET A 80 -4.32 -11.65 -3.19
N ARG A 81 -4.85 -10.94 -4.21
CA ARG A 81 -5.43 -11.58 -5.39
C ARG A 81 -4.41 -12.45 -6.13
N HIS A 82 -3.21 -11.93 -6.37
CA HIS A 82 -2.14 -12.68 -7.04
C HIS A 82 -1.75 -13.95 -6.26
N MET A 83 -1.62 -13.86 -4.95
CA MET A 83 -1.33 -15.03 -4.11
C MET A 83 -2.46 -16.06 -4.12
N PHE A 84 -3.72 -15.63 -4.01
CA PHE A 84 -4.85 -16.55 -4.10
C PHE A 84 -4.96 -17.22 -5.48
N GLN A 85 -4.70 -16.50 -6.58
CA GLN A 85 -4.70 -17.06 -7.94
C GLN A 85 -3.68 -18.19 -8.10
N LYS A 86 -2.56 -18.12 -7.37
CA LYS A 86 -1.50 -19.14 -7.40
C LYS A 86 -1.59 -20.15 -6.26
N HIS A 87 -2.67 -20.13 -5.47
CA HIS A 87 -2.84 -20.96 -4.28
C HIS A 87 -1.66 -20.84 -3.29
N ILE A 88 -1.07 -19.64 -3.21
CA ILE A 88 -0.02 -19.32 -2.25
C ILE A 88 -0.70 -18.95 -0.94
N LYS A 89 -0.37 -19.69 0.12
CA LYS A 89 -0.87 -19.38 1.47
C LYS A 89 -0.16 -18.18 2.04
N PHE A 90 -0.89 -17.32 2.75
CA PHE A 90 -0.26 -16.16 3.38
C PHE A 90 -0.79 -15.86 4.77
N VAL A 91 0.03 -15.18 5.56
CA VAL A 91 -0.33 -14.67 6.88
C VAL A 91 -0.13 -13.18 6.87
N VAL A 92 -1.11 -12.43 7.33
CA VAL A 92 -1.07 -10.97 7.31
C VAL A 92 -1.14 -10.39 8.71
N PHE A 93 -0.40 -9.31 8.95
CA PHE A 93 -0.41 -8.57 10.20
C PHE A 93 -0.17 -7.08 9.95
N SER A 94 -0.48 -6.23 10.93
CA SER A 94 -0.29 -4.78 10.81
C SER A 94 0.46 -4.18 11.98
N TRP A 95 1.26 -3.16 11.69
CA TRP A 95 1.94 -2.30 12.65
C TRP A 95 1.13 -1.04 13.02
N ASP A 96 -0.08 -0.90 12.48
CA ASP A 96 -1.02 0.16 12.83
C ASP A 96 -2.35 -0.46 13.28
N ALA A 97 -2.97 0.12 14.31
CA ALA A 97 -4.20 -0.42 14.86
C ALA A 97 -5.36 -0.31 13.85
N ALA A 98 -5.48 0.83 13.16
CA ALA A 98 -6.51 1.02 12.13
C ALA A 98 -6.19 0.19 10.87
N GLY A 99 -4.91 0.12 10.50
CA GLY A 99 -4.41 -0.73 9.41
C GLY A 99 -4.77 -2.19 9.59
N SER A 100 -4.72 -2.71 10.82
CA SER A 100 -5.05 -4.10 11.12
C SER A 100 -6.47 -4.48 10.69
N GLU A 101 -7.45 -3.64 11.03
CA GLU A 101 -8.85 -3.86 10.67
C GLU A 101 -9.06 -3.72 9.16
N ILE A 102 -8.49 -2.68 8.54
CA ILE A 102 -8.60 -2.47 7.09
C ILE A 102 -8.06 -3.69 6.34
N THR A 103 -6.89 -4.18 6.73
CA THR A 103 -6.27 -5.34 6.11
C THR A 103 -7.10 -6.62 6.29
N TYR A 104 -7.72 -6.82 7.45
CA TYR A 104 -8.63 -7.95 7.67
C TYR A 104 -9.83 -7.89 6.73
N GLN A 105 -10.48 -6.72 6.63
CA GLN A 105 -11.65 -6.53 5.77
C GLN A 105 -11.31 -6.69 4.28
N SER A 106 -10.15 -6.20 3.85
CA SER A 106 -9.70 -6.40 2.46
C SER A 106 -9.44 -7.88 2.15
N ALA A 107 -8.74 -8.60 3.03
CA ALA A 107 -8.53 -10.04 2.85
C ALA A 107 -9.84 -10.82 2.84
N LYS A 108 -10.78 -10.47 3.74
CA LYS A 108 -12.12 -11.05 3.82
C LYS A 108 -12.93 -10.84 2.54
N ARG A 109 -12.94 -9.62 2.00
CA ARG A 109 -13.61 -9.31 0.74
C ARG A 109 -13.03 -10.11 -0.43
N ILE A 110 -11.70 -10.20 -0.52
CA ILE A 110 -11.05 -10.89 -1.64
C ILE A 110 -11.20 -12.41 -1.55
N GLN A 111 -11.16 -13.00 -0.35
CA GLN A 111 -11.39 -14.44 -0.23
C GLN A 111 -12.78 -14.84 -0.76
N ASP A 112 -13.79 -13.99 -0.58
CA ASP A 112 -15.16 -14.26 -1.00
C ASP A 112 -15.24 -14.24 -2.54
N ASP A 113 -14.56 -13.27 -3.17
CA ASP A 113 -14.41 -13.19 -4.63
C ASP A 113 -13.64 -14.38 -5.23
N MET A 114 -12.74 -14.97 -4.46
CA MET A 114 -11.75 -15.94 -4.94
C MET A 114 -11.95 -17.36 -4.40
N HIS A 115 -13.03 -17.59 -3.67
CA HIS A 115 -13.35 -18.86 -3.02
C HIS A 115 -12.22 -19.41 -2.12
N ALA A 116 -11.46 -18.51 -1.48
CA ALA A 116 -10.43 -18.86 -0.51
C ALA A 116 -11.03 -18.98 0.90
N LYS A 117 -10.35 -19.69 1.80
CA LYS A 117 -10.85 -19.96 3.16
C LYS A 117 -9.90 -19.47 4.25
N TYR A 118 -10.42 -18.64 5.15
CA TYR A 118 -9.72 -18.25 6.38
C TYR A 118 -9.32 -19.47 7.22
N GLY A 119 -8.08 -19.47 7.72
CA GLY A 119 -7.47 -20.55 8.47
C GLY A 119 -6.92 -21.70 7.62
N VAL A 120 -7.18 -21.72 6.30
CA VAL A 120 -6.65 -22.74 5.37
C VAL A 120 -5.70 -22.11 4.36
N ASP A 121 -6.16 -21.03 3.71
CA ASP A 121 -5.43 -20.32 2.65
C ASP A 121 -4.80 -19.03 3.18
N TRP A 122 -5.43 -18.40 4.18
CA TRP A 122 -4.86 -17.21 4.81
C TRP A 122 -5.20 -17.11 6.29
N ALA A 123 -4.39 -16.36 7.03
CA ALA A 123 -4.65 -16.03 8.44
C ALA A 123 -4.27 -14.59 8.75
N HIS A 124 -4.89 -14.03 9.79
CA HIS A 124 -4.65 -12.66 10.25
C HIS A 124 -4.12 -12.70 11.69
N LEU A 125 -2.99 -12.06 11.94
CA LEU A 125 -2.35 -12.05 13.27
C LEU A 125 -2.69 -10.80 14.10
N GLY A 126 -3.58 -9.95 13.61
CA GLY A 126 -3.96 -8.71 14.29
C GLY A 126 -2.91 -7.61 14.19
N TYR A 127 -3.08 -6.65 15.08
CA TYR A 127 -2.15 -5.56 15.31
C TYR A 127 -0.96 -6.07 16.13
N LYS A 128 0.26 -5.76 15.68
CA LYS A 128 1.49 -6.05 16.41
C LYS A 128 2.08 -4.76 16.94
N THR A 129 2.11 -4.65 18.26
CA THR A 129 2.87 -3.63 18.98
C THR A 129 4.34 -3.98 18.94
N GLY A 130 5.21 -3.00 18.72
CA GLY A 130 6.64 -3.18 18.91
C GLY A 130 7.51 -3.01 17.67
N ALA A 131 7.08 -2.27 16.63
CA ALA A 131 8.04 -1.78 15.64
C ALA A 131 9.19 -1.04 16.34
N THR A 132 8.85 -0.19 17.31
CA THR A 132 9.81 0.50 18.19
C THR A 132 10.62 -0.47 19.06
N ASN A 133 10.00 -1.49 19.66
CA ASN A 133 10.72 -2.46 20.50
C ASN A 133 11.65 -3.37 19.67
N ALA A 134 11.25 -3.81 18.47
CA ALA A 134 12.09 -4.58 17.57
C ALA A 134 13.28 -3.75 17.06
N ILE A 135 13.07 -2.46 16.76
CA ILE A 135 14.15 -1.53 16.40
C ILE A 135 15.08 -1.29 17.59
N ILE A 136 14.56 -1.03 18.79
CA ILE A 136 15.37 -0.80 20.00
C ILE A 136 16.14 -2.06 20.40
N SER A 137 15.51 -3.25 20.36
CA SER A 137 16.18 -4.52 20.63
C SER A 137 17.25 -4.83 19.57
N GLY A 138 16.98 -4.59 18.28
CA GLY A 138 17.98 -4.74 17.22
C GLY A 138 19.14 -3.75 17.33
N MET A 139 18.90 -2.53 17.81
CA MET A 139 19.98 -1.59 18.17
C MET A 139 20.81 -2.13 19.33
N GLY A 140 20.19 -2.72 20.36
CA GLY A 140 20.87 -3.32 21.51
C GLY A 140 21.74 -4.53 21.18
N GLU A 141 21.33 -5.36 20.22
CA GLU A 141 22.09 -6.53 19.78
C GLU A 141 23.41 -6.16 19.09
N ASN A 142 23.51 -4.99 18.45
CA ASN A 142 24.74 -4.55 17.76
C ASN A 142 25.76 -3.85 18.68
N PHE A 143 25.43 -3.58 19.94
CA PHE A 143 26.39 -3.07 20.94
C PHE A 143 27.09 -4.19 21.71
N GLN A 144 26.74 -5.47 21.49
CA GLN A 144 27.34 -6.63 22.16
C GLN A 144 28.39 -7.38 21.31
N LYS A 145 29.03 -6.70 20.35
CA LYS A 145 30.25 -7.21 19.71
C LYS A 145 31.43 -6.29 19.95
#